data_AF-A0A7K0YHI5-F1
#
_entry.id   AF-A0A7K0YHI5-F1
#
_cell.length_a   1.000
_cell.length_b   1.000
_cell.length_c   1.000
_cell.angle_alpha   90.00
_cell.angle_beta   90.00
_cell.angle_gamma   90.00
#
_symmetry.space_group_name_H-M   'P 1'
#
loop_
_entity.id
_entity.type
_entity.pdbx_description
1 polymer ?
#
loop_
_entity_poly.entity_id
_entity_poly.type
_entity_poly.pdbx_seq_one_letter_code
_entity_poly.pdbx_strand_id
1 'polypeptide(L)'
;MKTRKIIAALVAAFMVIAASASPAQAAKKPAKTYNFKVTGTISGAAGKTVLLIADTGRVLGSQAIGSAKQGLSITSSQKTSNLSGATLQLVTTSGGDYYGPVVLGWKSKTQVYTQFGTKTSGKGKYKVGTIVVSSASASGLQGYGKVKKKLSLVKKNVVAATNYKPAGVGTYGKTGGAAVSLLGGARGFVASGPIGDIDLRNVIPEDKKFDGGDADGDGLPNAFDVNDDGDAVLDQADANNPAPNSGANCQAGASFNVFTNFKNTATNLAGNLNAYGTGDSLATDAKIATALTNTMSIVMQPITSVCGSNVVKSEFKGVGTLPYAPADYVDITGKSGGTGDYQWTVGNGQISGNAISGLAAYTFTAPSQISGQDVLMQRVTTADGNVYEFAGTMGFVFVTHPLPLRYSIDNGASWSNFTFSGGSATYGTAQKIALANNTKLTVEFAVPQRLAFDGEGGSYWDLGNMTYSPDAPNAFGGGNGPGKCDSQAATDGTADSAVAASARVFQLGFTLGTCFSEKSKSWGTSGQELQGGVDIQVVPSGGGGNSAQKLGISAQ
;
A
#
# COMPACT_ATOMS: atom_id res chain seq x y z
N MET A 1 59.32 -43.23 40.88
CA MET A 1 58.34 -43.99 41.66
C MET A 1 57.01 -43.22 41.60
N LYS A 2 55.96 -43.86 41.04
CA LYS A 2 54.51 -43.58 41.17
C LYS A 2 53.86 -42.27 40.64
N THR A 3 53.24 -42.40 39.46
CA THR A 3 51.80 -42.19 39.11
C THR A 3 50.90 -41.11 39.77
N ARG A 4 50.19 -40.38 38.86
CA ARG A 4 48.71 -40.08 38.79
C ARG A 4 48.15 -38.67 39.12
N LYS A 5 47.37 -38.15 38.13
CA LYS A 5 46.12 -37.30 38.16
C LYS A 5 46.30 -35.76 38.31
N ILE A 6 46.16 -34.93 37.25
CA ILE A 6 44.98 -34.32 36.52
C ILE A 6 44.21 -33.23 37.34
N ILE A 7 43.93 -32.10 36.65
CA ILE A 7 42.89 -31.02 36.86
C ILE A 7 43.38 -29.80 37.69
N ALA A 8 43.30 -28.51 37.32
CA ALA A 8 42.72 -27.73 36.22
C ALA A 8 43.33 -26.30 36.16
N ALA A 9 43.03 -25.60 35.07
CA ALA A 9 42.79 -24.14 34.93
C ALA A 9 43.67 -23.42 33.88
N LEU A 10 43.11 -23.43 32.67
CA LEU A 10 43.18 -22.50 31.54
C LEU A 10 44.14 -21.30 31.61
N VAL A 11 45.00 -21.31 30.59
CA VAL A 11 45.90 -20.28 30.11
C VAL A 11 45.12 -19.10 29.51
N ALA A 12 45.35 -17.90 30.06
CA ALA A 12 45.09 -16.64 29.38
C ALA A 12 46.12 -16.45 28.26
N ALA A 13 45.77 -16.82 27.03
CA ALA A 13 46.64 -16.65 25.88
C ALA A 13 46.34 -15.31 25.18
N PHE A 14 47.34 -14.44 25.23
CA PHE A 14 47.57 -13.33 24.31
C PHE A 14 47.32 -13.75 22.85
N MET A 15 46.43 -13.04 22.15
CA MET A 15 46.50 -12.88 20.70
C MET A 15 46.75 -11.41 20.37
N VAL A 16 48.01 -11.10 20.08
CA VAL A 16 48.40 -9.87 19.37
C VAL A 16 48.04 -10.09 17.91
N ILE A 17 46.96 -9.46 17.44
CA ILE A 17 46.63 -9.41 16.01
C ILE A 17 47.50 -8.31 15.40
N ALA A 18 48.47 -8.73 14.60
CA ALA A 18 49.21 -7.85 13.70
C ALA A 18 48.23 -7.26 12.68
N ALA A 19 47.96 -5.95 12.78
CA ALA A 19 47.27 -5.20 11.75
C ALA A 19 48.18 -5.08 10.53
N SER A 20 48.00 -5.95 9.54
CA SER A 20 48.53 -5.70 8.20
C SER A 20 47.81 -4.47 7.64
N ALA A 21 48.54 -3.36 7.57
CA ALA A 21 48.07 -2.17 6.89
C ALA A 21 47.77 -2.53 5.43
N SER A 22 46.48 -2.56 5.09
CA SER A 22 46.04 -2.58 3.69
C SER A 22 46.68 -1.39 2.98
N PRO A 23 47.15 -1.53 1.73
CA PRO A 23 47.68 -0.39 0.99
C PRO A 23 46.64 0.73 1.02
N ALA A 24 47.05 1.89 1.50
CA ALA A 24 46.23 3.10 1.54
C ALA A 24 45.70 3.33 0.12
N GLN A 25 44.43 2.98 -0.12
CA GLN A 25 43.75 3.33 -1.35
C GLN A 25 43.80 4.84 -1.42
N ALA A 26 44.53 5.38 -2.39
CA ALA A 26 44.59 6.81 -2.66
C ALA A 26 43.14 7.33 -2.62
N ALA A 27 42.86 8.26 -1.70
CA ALA A 27 41.54 8.81 -1.52
C ALA A 27 41.00 9.25 -2.88
N LYS A 28 40.05 8.47 -3.43
CA LYS A 28 39.44 8.80 -4.72
C LYS A 28 38.91 10.22 -4.58
N LYS A 29 39.37 11.11 -5.46
CA LYS A 29 38.89 12.49 -5.53
C LYS A 29 37.36 12.47 -5.40
N PRO A 30 36.77 13.22 -4.45
CA PRO A 30 35.34 13.16 -4.21
C PRO A 30 34.60 13.41 -5.53
N ALA A 31 33.64 12.53 -5.83
CA ALA A 31 32.88 12.61 -7.07
C ALA A 31 32.23 14.00 -7.15
N LYS A 32 32.38 14.70 -8.27
CA LYS A 32 31.70 15.99 -8.47
C LYS A 32 30.20 15.76 -8.46
N THR A 33 29.49 16.51 -7.61
CA THR A 33 28.03 16.44 -7.50
C THR A 33 27.36 17.63 -8.20
N TYR A 34 26.17 17.41 -8.74
CA TYR A 34 25.38 18.41 -9.47
C TYR A 34 23.90 18.28 -9.12
N ASN A 35 23.17 19.39 -9.17
CA ASN A 35 21.74 19.35 -9.41
C ASN A 35 21.54 19.01 -10.89
N PHE A 36 21.17 17.76 -11.18
CA PHE A 36 21.03 17.29 -12.55
C PHE A 36 19.80 17.86 -13.21
N LYS A 37 19.95 18.31 -14.45
CA LYS A 37 18.84 18.80 -15.27
C LYS A 37 18.48 17.79 -16.36
N VAL A 38 17.25 17.29 -16.32
CA VAL A 38 16.67 16.43 -17.36
C VAL A 38 15.90 17.33 -18.34
N THR A 39 16.26 17.24 -19.62
CA THR A 39 15.74 18.14 -20.67
C THR A 39 15.27 17.38 -21.90
N GLY A 40 14.22 17.88 -22.55
CA GLY A 40 13.68 17.30 -23.76
C GLY A 40 12.43 18.01 -24.26
N THR A 41 11.65 17.31 -25.07
CA THR A 41 10.29 17.71 -25.47
C THR A 41 9.37 16.56 -25.17
N ILE A 42 8.20 16.82 -24.61
CA ILE A 42 7.17 15.81 -24.41
C ILE A 42 5.96 16.13 -25.29
N SER A 43 5.33 15.11 -25.86
CA SER A 43 4.17 15.22 -26.74
C SER A 43 3.10 14.20 -26.37
N GLY A 44 1.83 14.59 -26.45
CA GLY A 44 0.69 13.76 -26.04
C GLY A 44 0.49 13.66 -24.52
N ALA A 45 1.14 14.53 -23.74
CA ALA A 45 1.10 14.53 -22.28
C ALA A 45 0.39 15.76 -21.70
N ALA A 46 -0.45 16.44 -22.48
CA ALA A 46 -1.25 17.54 -21.97
C ALA A 46 -2.09 17.03 -20.79
N GLY A 47 -2.06 17.78 -19.69
CA GLY A 47 -2.73 17.38 -18.47
C GLY A 47 -2.06 16.17 -17.79
N LYS A 48 -0.73 16.11 -17.80
CA LYS A 48 0.08 15.14 -17.04
C LYS A 48 1.18 15.87 -16.27
N THR A 49 1.63 15.28 -15.17
CA THR A 49 2.82 15.69 -14.41
C THR A 49 3.91 14.66 -14.62
N VAL A 50 5.12 15.11 -14.96
CA VAL A 50 6.30 14.25 -15.04
C VAL A 50 7.03 14.31 -13.72
N LEU A 51 7.26 13.16 -13.08
CA LEU A 51 8.08 13.02 -11.88
C LEU A 51 9.44 12.44 -12.28
N LEU A 52 10.53 13.01 -11.76
CA LEU A 52 11.86 12.40 -11.78
C LEU A 52 12.06 11.72 -10.43
N ILE A 53 12.20 10.39 -10.45
CA ILE A 53 12.24 9.58 -9.23
C ILE A 53 13.59 8.89 -9.16
N ALA A 54 14.26 9.02 -8.02
CA ALA A 54 15.52 8.37 -7.74
C ALA A 54 15.36 6.85 -7.70
N ASP A 55 16.48 6.15 -7.78
CA ASP A 55 16.54 4.72 -7.53
C ASP A 55 16.09 4.34 -6.12
N THR A 56 16.06 5.28 -5.16
CA THR A 56 15.57 5.07 -3.79
C THR A 56 14.07 5.34 -3.62
N GLY A 57 13.30 5.55 -4.69
CA GLY A 57 11.89 5.96 -4.62
C GLY A 57 11.65 7.44 -4.29
N ARG A 58 12.71 8.21 -3.98
CA ARG A 58 12.61 9.65 -3.68
C ARG A 58 12.23 10.45 -4.93
N VAL A 59 11.34 11.42 -4.77
CA VAL A 59 11.08 12.43 -5.81
C VAL A 59 12.22 13.45 -5.84
N LEU A 60 12.89 13.54 -6.99
CA LEU A 60 13.97 14.50 -7.24
C LEU A 60 13.46 15.79 -7.86
N GLY A 61 12.30 15.77 -8.49
CA GLY A 61 11.66 16.95 -9.04
C GLY A 61 10.46 16.59 -9.90
N SER A 62 9.64 17.58 -10.22
CA SER A 62 8.44 17.39 -11.03
C SER A 62 8.21 18.54 -12.01
N GLN A 63 7.41 18.28 -13.05
CA GLN A 63 6.96 19.30 -13.98
C GLN A 63 5.56 18.97 -14.52
N ALA A 64 4.60 19.88 -14.33
CA ALA A 64 3.29 19.82 -14.98
C ALA A 64 3.40 20.18 -16.47
N ILE A 65 2.65 19.45 -17.29
CA ILE A 65 2.60 19.61 -18.75
C ILE A 65 1.21 20.12 -19.14
N GLY A 66 1.13 21.40 -19.50
CA GLY A 66 -0.12 22.07 -19.84
C GLY A 66 -0.46 22.03 -21.33
N SER A 67 0.49 21.70 -22.20
CA SER A 67 0.30 21.74 -23.66
C SER A 67 0.51 20.39 -24.32
N ALA A 68 -0.17 20.15 -25.44
CA ALA A 68 -0.06 18.91 -26.22
C ALA A 68 1.38 18.57 -26.63
N LYS A 69 2.22 19.61 -26.77
CA LYS A 69 3.67 19.51 -26.93
C LYS A 69 4.34 20.60 -26.10
N GLN A 70 5.25 20.23 -25.21
CA GLN A 70 5.92 21.18 -24.30
C GLN A 70 7.40 20.79 -24.09
N GLY A 71 8.24 21.78 -23.78
CA GLY A 71 9.61 21.53 -23.33
C GLY A 71 9.64 20.89 -21.94
N LEU A 72 10.43 19.84 -21.77
CA LEU A 72 10.73 19.21 -20.47
C LEU A 72 12.03 19.81 -19.91
N SER A 73 12.03 20.17 -18.63
CA SER A 73 13.14 20.82 -17.93
C SER A 73 13.02 20.61 -16.41
N ILE A 74 13.24 19.38 -15.94
CA ILE A 74 13.23 19.05 -14.50
C ILE A 74 14.66 19.19 -13.96
N THR A 75 14.82 19.86 -12.82
CA THR A 75 16.10 19.97 -12.11
C THR A 75 16.00 19.21 -10.78
N SER A 76 16.97 18.35 -10.48
CA SER A 76 16.97 17.61 -9.21
C SER A 76 17.11 18.57 -8.03
N SER A 77 16.30 18.37 -7.00
CA SER A 77 16.25 19.18 -5.79
C SER A 77 17.53 19.09 -4.96
N GLN A 78 18.29 18.00 -5.11
CA GLN A 78 19.58 17.83 -4.46
C GLN A 78 20.73 17.46 -5.41
N LYS A 79 21.94 17.74 -4.92
CA LYS A 79 23.18 17.41 -5.59
C LYS A 79 23.46 15.92 -5.44
N THR A 80 23.67 15.24 -6.57
CA THR A 80 24.14 13.85 -6.60
C THR A 80 25.28 13.73 -7.61
N SER A 81 26.01 12.62 -7.58
CA SER A 81 27.10 12.35 -8.52
C SER A 81 26.60 11.89 -9.90
N ASN A 82 25.40 11.28 -9.97
CA ASN A 82 24.73 10.84 -11.19
C ASN A 82 23.24 10.56 -10.93
N LEU A 83 22.47 10.27 -12.00
CA LEU A 83 21.06 9.83 -11.90
C LEU A 83 20.90 8.31 -12.19
N SER A 84 21.93 7.49 -11.98
CA SER A 84 21.84 6.06 -12.28
C SER A 84 20.68 5.41 -11.54
N GLY A 85 19.88 4.62 -12.24
CA GLY A 85 18.70 3.96 -11.68
C GLY A 85 17.46 4.84 -11.55
N ALA A 86 17.59 6.16 -11.62
CA ALA A 86 16.45 7.07 -11.61
C ALA A 86 15.55 6.84 -12.84
N THR A 87 14.26 7.15 -12.70
CA THR A 87 13.22 6.97 -13.71
C THR A 87 12.43 8.26 -13.94
N LEU A 88 11.73 8.34 -15.08
CA LEU A 88 10.70 9.34 -15.31
C LEU A 88 9.34 8.66 -15.26
N GLN A 89 8.46 9.19 -14.42
CA GLN A 89 7.10 8.69 -14.22
C GLN A 89 6.06 9.73 -14.61
N LEU A 90 4.90 9.28 -15.10
CA LEU A 90 3.80 10.13 -15.49
C LEU A 90 2.64 9.96 -14.50
N VAL A 91 2.07 11.08 -14.09
CA VAL A 91 0.85 11.14 -13.26
C VAL A 91 -0.17 11.99 -13.98
N THR A 92 -1.45 11.63 -13.94
CA THR A 92 -2.50 12.41 -14.58
C THR A 92 -2.79 13.69 -13.80
N THR A 93 -3.06 14.80 -14.50
CA THR A 93 -3.57 15.99 -13.80
C THR A 93 -5.09 16.01 -13.68
N SER A 94 -5.83 15.17 -14.40
CA SER A 94 -7.28 15.01 -14.22
C SER A 94 -7.51 13.83 -13.29
N GLY A 95 -7.48 14.08 -11.98
CA GLY A 95 -7.71 13.03 -10.99
C GLY A 95 -6.48 12.41 -10.36
N GLY A 96 -5.24 12.76 -10.73
CA GLY A 96 -4.05 12.36 -9.96
C GLY A 96 -3.63 10.89 -10.08
N ASP A 97 -4.33 10.09 -10.89
CA ASP A 97 -3.97 8.70 -11.19
C ASP A 97 -2.55 8.57 -11.71
N TYR A 98 -1.81 7.59 -11.21
CA TYR A 98 -0.55 7.17 -11.81
C TYR A 98 -0.79 6.66 -13.25
N TYR A 99 -0.09 7.24 -14.21
CA TYR A 99 -0.27 6.93 -15.62
C TYR A 99 0.72 5.89 -16.12
N GLY A 100 1.99 5.94 -15.68
CA GLY A 100 3.01 4.96 -16.03
C GLY A 100 4.39 5.55 -16.37
N PRO A 101 5.37 4.68 -16.69
CA PRO A 101 6.77 5.05 -16.86
C PRO A 101 7.09 5.64 -18.23
N VAL A 102 8.28 6.24 -18.33
CA VAL A 102 8.89 6.63 -19.61
C VAL A 102 9.99 5.64 -20.00
N VAL A 103 9.80 5.00 -21.14
CA VAL A 103 10.81 4.19 -21.81
C VAL A 103 11.89 5.10 -22.39
N LEU A 104 13.11 4.99 -21.85
CA LEU A 104 14.31 5.72 -22.27
C LEU A 104 15.08 5.02 -23.39
N GLY A 105 14.77 3.75 -23.66
CA GLY A 105 15.39 3.00 -24.74
C GLY A 105 14.81 1.60 -24.90
N TRP A 106 15.22 0.90 -25.94
CA TRP A 106 14.79 -0.47 -26.20
C TRP A 106 15.99 -1.36 -26.55
N LYS A 107 15.91 -2.62 -26.11
CA LYS A 107 16.79 -3.71 -26.54
C LYS A 107 16.11 -4.52 -27.65
N SER A 108 14.83 -4.80 -27.49
CA SER A 108 13.95 -5.44 -28.47
C SER A 108 12.52 -4.90 -28.31
N LYS A 109 11.56 -5.43 -29.08
CA LYS A 109 10.13 -5.15 -28.88
C LYS A 109 9.60 -5.66 -27.53
N THR A 110 10.32 -6.59 -26.91
CA THR A 110 9.91 -7.27 -25.67
C THR A 110 10.78 -6.93 -24.45
N GLN A 111 11.78 -6.07 -24.63
CA GLN A 111 12.71 -5.67 -23.57
C GLN A 111 13.06 -4.18 -23.72
N VAL A 112 12.71 -3.40 -22.71
CA VAL A 112 12.88 -1.93 -22.69
C VAL A 112 13.77 -1.47 -21.54
N TYR A 113 14.23 -0.23 -21.62
CA TYR A 113 15.01 0.45 -20.59
C TYR A 113 14.21 1.66 -20.07
N THR A 114 13.96 1.72 -18.78
CA THR A 114 13.24 2.82 -18.11
C THR A 114 14.16 3.69 -17.24
N GLN A 115 15.38 3.24 -16.97
CA GLN A 115 16.30 3.86 -16.01
C GLN A 115 17.45 4.62 -16.67
N PHE A 116 17.80 5.77 -16.09
CA PHE A 116 18.99 6.51 -16.45
C PHE A 116 20.26 5.74 -16.04
N GLY A 117 21.34 5.90 -16.83
CA GLY A 117 22.65 5.36 -16.49
C GLY A 117 23.53 6.33 -15.70
N THR A 118 24.71 5.86 -15.29
CA THR A 118 25.72 6.65 -14.55
C THR A 118 26.35 7.79 -15.36
N LYS A 119 26.32 7.70 -16.70
CA LYS A 119 26.92 8.69 -17.59
C LYS A 119 25.90 9.72 -18.06
N THR A 120 26.27 10.99 -17.97
CA THR A 120 25.42 12.13 -18.32
C THR A 120 25.62 12.53 -19.78
N SER A 121 24.61 13.11 -20.43
CA SER A 121 24.76 13.71 -21.77
C SER A 121 25.65 14.96 -21.81
N GLY A 122 25.93 15.56 -20.64
CA GLY A 122 26.86 16.66 -20.43
C GLY A 122 26.97 16.99 -18.94
N LYS A 123 27.86 17.90 -18.54
CA LYS A 123 28.06 18.28 -17.12
C LYS A 123 26.73 18.66 -16.46
N GLY A 124 26.23 17.82 -15.55
CA GLY A 124 24.98 18.06 -14.83
C GLY A 124 23.71 17.93 -15.69
N LYS A 125 23.73 17.33 -16.89
CA LYS A 125 22.59 17.32 -17.81
C LYS A 125 22.31 15.96 -18.44
N TYR A 126 21.03 15.60 -18.52
CA TYR A 126 20.50 14.48 -19.30
C TYR A 126 19.52 15.01 -20.36
N LYS A 127 19.80 14.73 -21.64
CA LYS A 127 18.95 15.09 -22.78
C LYS A 127 18.20 13.86 -23.25
N VAL A 128 16.91 13.78 -22.97
CA VAL A 128 16.06 12.61 -23.32
C VAL A 128 15.44 12.72 -24.73
N GLY A 129 15.62 13.85 -25.41
CA GLY A 129 15.06 14.06 -26.74
C GLY A 129 13.54 14.26 -26.70
N THR A 130 12.83 13.72 -27.70
CA THR A 130 11.37 13.80 -27.74
C THR A 130 10.74 12.56 -27.11
N ILE A 131 9.94 12.73 -26.07
CA ILE A 131 9.07 11.73 -25.48
C ILE A 131 7.70 11.83 -26.14
N VAL A 132 7.15 10.70 -26.57
CA VAL A 132 5.79 10.55 -27.08
C VAL A 132 5.01 9.70 -26.07
N VAL A 133 3.92 10.24 -25.55
CA VAL A 133 3.04 9.51 -24.63
C VAL A 133 1.97 8.76 -25.42
N SER A 134 1.63 7.56 -24.97
CA SER A 134 0.62 6.69 -25.56
C SER A 134 -0.25 6.11 -24.46
N SER A 135 -1.55 5.93 -24.72
CA SER A 135 -2.46 5.20 -23.84
C SER A 135 -2.23 3.69 -23.98
N ALA A 136 -2.51 2.95 -22.92
CA ALA A 136 -2.33 1.50 -22.87
C ALA A 136 -3.48 0.74 -22.20
N SER A 137 -4.47 1.46 -21.65
CA SER A 137 -5.74 0.93 -21.18
C SER A 137 -6.90 1.47 -22.03
N ALA A 138 -8.05 0.78 -21.97
CA ALA A 138 -9.26 1.19 -22.68
C ALA A 138 -9.87 2.49 -22.14
N SER A 139 -9.70 2.77 -20.84
CA SER A 139 -10.14 4.01 -20.20
C SER A 139 -9.26 5.22 -20.59
N GLY A 140 -8.02 4.97 -21.02
CA GLY A 140 -7.02 6.01 -21.23
C GLY A 140 -6.40 6.58 -19.95
N LEU A 141 -6.68 5.99 -18.78
CA LEU A 141 -6.12 6.42 -17.49
C LEU A 141 -4.71 5.86 -17.23
N GLN A 142 -4.33 4.78 -17.91
CA GLN A 142 -2.97 4.24 -17.92
C GLN A 142 -2.32 4.26 -19.31
N GLY A 143 -1.00 4.36 -19.31
CA GLY A 143 -0.18 4.40 -20.49
C GLY A 143 1.32 4.47 -20.20
N TYR A 144 2.08 4.94 -21.17
CA TYR A 144 3.52 5.10 -21.02
C TYR A 144 4.06 6.18 -21.93
N GLY A 145 5.21 6.75 -21.56
CA GLY A 145 6.01 7.58 -22.44
C GLY A 145 7.05 6.72 -23.16
N LYS A 146 7.40 7.08 -24.40
CA LYS A 146 8.58 6.51 -25.08
C LYS A 146 9.38 7.58 -25.78
N VAL A 147 10.70 7.53 -25.62
CA VAL A 147 11.59 8.41 -26.39
C VAL A 147 11.58 8.03 -27.87
N LYS A 148 11.57 9.00 -28.78
CA LYS A 148 11.66 8.75 -30.24
C LYS A 148 12.98 8.13 -30.65
N LYS A 149 14.06 8.47 -29.95
CA LYS A 149 15.41 7.94 -30.16
C LYS A 149 15.89 7.38 -28.84
N LYS A 150 16.35 6.13 -28.85
CA LYS A 150 16.97 5.48 -27.71
C LYS A 150 18.04 6.39 -27.12
N LEU A 151 17.97 6.60 -25.81
CA LEU A 151 18.99 7.32 -25.07
C LEU A 151 20.27 6.47 -25.04
N SER A 152 21.41 7.08 -25.36
CA SER A 152 22.69 6.38 -25.44
C SER A 152 23.21 5.88 -24.09
N LEU A 153 22.72 6.45 -22.99
CA LEU A 153 23.25 6.27 -21.63
C LEU A 153 22.15 5.88 -20.64
N VAL A 154 21.56 4.71 -20.87
CA VAL A 154 20.58 4.06 -19.97
C VAL A 154 21.27 3.04 -19.06
N LYS A 155 20.67 2.73 -17.90
CA LYS A 155 21.07 1.55 -17.10
C LYS A 155 20.72 0.30 -17.92
N LYS A 156 21.55 -0.74 -17.83
CA LYS A 156 21.41 -1.94 -18.68
C LYS A 156 20.36 -2.94 -18.17
N ASN A 157 19.79 -2.71 -17.00
CA ASN A 157 18.67 -3.46 -16.45
C ASN A 157 17.49 -3.33 -17.42
N VAL A 158 16.94 -4.48 -17.83
CA VAL A 158 15.84 -4.54 -18.82
C VAL A 158 14.53 -4.86 -18.13
N VAL A 159 13.51 -4.10 -18.51
CA VAL A 159 12.11 -4.29 -18.13
C VAL A 159 11.41 -5.13 -19.18
N ALA A 160 10.57 -6.07 -18.74
CA ALA A 160 9.75 -6.89 -19.63
C ALA A 160 8.73 -6.01 -20.38
N ALA A 161 8.51 -6.29 -21.66
CA ALA A 161 7.58 -5.50 -22.47
C ALA A 161 6.88 -6.32 -23.54
N THR A 162 5.81 -5.76 -24.10
CA THR A 162 5.17 -6.22 -25.34
C THR A 162 5.00 -5.03 -26.27
N ASN A 163 5.59 -5.08 -27.47
CA ASN A 163 5.57 -3.96 -28.42
C ASN A 163 6.00 -2.62 -27.78
N TYR A 164 7.08 -2.66 -26.98
CA TYR A 164 7.63 -1.55 -26.22
C TYR A 164 6.76 -0.99 -25.08
N LYS A 165 5.59 -1.56 -24.82
CA LYS A 165 4.78 -1.29 -23.63
C LYS A 165 5.34 -2.11 -22.47
N PRO A 166 5.83 -1.49 -21.37
CA PRO A 166 6.25 -2.21 -20.17
C PRO A 166 5.13 -3.14 -19.63
N ALA A 167 5.51 -4.23 -18.99
CA ALA A 167 4.59 -5.30 -18.61
C ALA A 167 3.54 -4.85 -17.57
N GLY A 168 3.93 -4.06 -16.58
CA GLY A 168 3.02 -3.56 -15.54
C GLY A 168 2.04 -2.49 -16.00
N VAL A 169 2.22 -1.94 -17.20
CA VAL A 169 1.39 -0.84 -17.71
C VAL A 169 0.02 -1.36 -18.16
N GLY A 170 -1.03 -0.66 -17.78
CA GLY A 170 -2.43 -0.98 -18.14
C GLY A 170 -3.07 -2.04 -17.25
N THR A 171 -2.34 -2.54 -16.26
CA THR A 171 -2.81 -3.47 -15.21
C THR A 171 -2.35 -3.03 -13.82
N TYR A 172 -1.71 -1.86 -13.75
CA TYR A 172 -1.19 -1.26 -12.53
C TYR A 172 -0.31 -2.23 -11.71
N GLY A 173 0.54 -3.03 -12.38
CA GLY A 173 1.47 -3.97 -11.70
C GLY A 173 0.95 -5.40 -11.50
N LYS A 174 -0.35 -5.64 -11.71
CA LYS A 174 -0.96 -6.96 -11.39
C LYS A 174 -0.63 -8.09 -12.34
N THR A 175 -0.23 -7.77 -13.56
CA THR A 175 0.22 -8.80 -14.49
C THR A 175 1.72 -8.89 -14.42
N GLY A 176 2.20 -9.76 -13.53
CA GLY A 176 3.60 -10.11 -13.46
C GLY A 176 4.15 -10.36 -14.86
N GLY A 177 5.32 -9.80 -15.14
CA GLY A 177 5.95 -9.93 -16.45
C GLY A 177 6.02 -11.39 -16.90
N ALA A 178 6.17 -11.65 -18.21
CA ALA A 178 6.21 -12.99 -18.78
C ALA A 178 7.21 -13.98 -18.12
N ALA A 179 8.11 -13.50 -17.26
CA ALA A 179 8.93 -14.33 -16.37
C ALA A 179 8.09 -15.04 -15.27
N VAL A 180 7.12 -14.36 -14.64
CA VAL A 180 6.23 -14.97 -13.65
C VAL A 180 5.21 -15.89 -14.32
N SER A 181 4.74 -15.61 -15.54
CA SER A 181 3.84 -16.53 -16.27
C SER A 181 4.51 -17.89 -16.57
N LEU A 182 5.82 -17.92 -16.83
CA LEU A 182 6.57 -19.16 -17.02
C LEU A 182 6.78 -19.95 -15.71
N LEU A 183 6.82 -19.26 -14.56
CA LEU A 183 6.90 -19.85 -13.21
C LEU A 183 5.53 -20.15 -12.58
N GLY A 184 4.47 -19.46 -13.00
CA GLY A 184 3.08 -19.77 -12.69
C GLY A 184 2.67 -21.13 -13.26
N GLY A 185 3.25 -21.51 -14.41
CA GLY A 185 3.18 -22.88 -14.94
C GLY A 185 3.90 -23.92 -14.06
N ALA A 186 4.84 -23.51 -13.20
CA ALA A 186 5.48 -24.37 -12.21
C ALA A 186 4.75 -24.42 -10.86
N ARG A 187 3.82 -23.49 -10.56
CA ARG A 187 2.96 -23.53 -9.35
C ARG A 187 2.14 -24.83 -9.28
N GLY A 188 1.73 -25.38 -10.43
CA GLY A 188 1.07 -26.68 -10.53
C GLY A 188 1.95 -27.90 -10.21
N PHE A 189 3.26 -27.72 -10.10
CA PHE A 189 4.22 -28.81 -9.84
C PHE A 189 4.79 -28.77 -8.41
N VAL A 190 4.59 -27.69 -7.65
CA VAL A 190 5.23 -27.51 -6.33
C VAL A 190 4.22 -27.28 -5.18
N ALA A 191 2.95 -26.96 -5.47
CA ALA A 191 1.93 -26.73 -4.43
C ALA A 191 1.52 -27.97 -3.59
N SER A 192 2.16 -29.13 -3.78
CA SER A 192 1.87 -30.36 -3.01
C SER A 192 3.11 -31.20 -2.64
N GLY A 193 4.32 -30.63 -2.71
CA GLY A 193 5.57 -31.35 -2.40
C GLY A 193 6.23 -30.94 -1.07
N PRO A 194 7.09 -31.80 -0.47
CA PRO A 194 7.77 -31.56 0.81
C PRO A 194 8.93 -30.54 0.71
N ILE A 195 8.97 -29.76 -0.37
CA ILE A 195 10.03 -28.79 -0.62
C ILE A 195 9.49 -27.45 -0.13
N GLY A 196 10.14 -26.89 0.88
CA GLY A 196 9.73 -25.63 1.49
C GLY A 196 9.57 -24.49 0.47
N ASP A 197 8.82 -23.48 0.90
CA ASP A 197 8.46 -22.27 0.18
C ASP A 197 9.58 -21.78 -0.75
N ILE A 198 9.34 -21.81 -2.06
CA ILE A 198 10.32 -21.31 -3.03
C ILE A 198 10.23 -19.78 -2.98
N ASP A 199 11.19 -19.19 -2.28
CA ASP A 199 11.43 -17.77 -2.30
C ASP A 199 11.77 -17.30 -3.73
N LEU A 200 10.79 -16.71 -4.41
CA LEU A 200 10.91 -16.20 -5.78
C LEU A 200 11.98 -15.09 -5.90
N ARG A 201 12.42 -14.48 -4.78
CA ARG A 201 13.56 -13.55 -4.73
C ARG A 201 14.88 -14.18 -5.17
N ASN A 202 15.01 -15.51 -5.12
CA ASN A 202 16.21 -16.25 -5.57
C ASN A 202 16.15 -16.68 -7.03
N VAL A 203 15.00 -16.54 -7.70
CA VAL A 203 14.83 -16.86 -9.12
C VAL A 203 15.06 -15.64 -10.00
N ILE A 204 14.85 -14.43 -9.47
CA ILE A 204 15.17 -13.17 -10.15
C ILE A 204 16.66 -12.85 -9.94
N PRO A 205 17.47 -12.75 -11.02
CA PRO A 205 18.89 -12.44 -10.91
C PRO A 205 19.16 -11.15 -10.11
N GLU A 206 20.20 -11.11 -9.27
CA GLU A 206 20.60 -9.93 -8.48
C GLU A 206 20.71 -8.64 -9.30
N ASP A 207 21.09 -8.73 -10.58
CA ASP A 207 21.21 -7.60 -11.49
C ASP A 207 19.86 -7.05 -11.99
N LYS A 208 18.77 -7.73 -11.67
CA LYS A 208 17.39 -7.28 -11.84
C LYS A 208 16.73 -6.76 -10.56
N LYS A 209 17.35 -6.93 -9.39
CA LYS A 209 16.86 -6.36 -8.13
C LYS A 209 17.09 -4.84 -8.17
N PHE A 210 16.04 -4.07 -7.89
CA PHE A 210 16.08 -2.62 -7.83
C PHE A 210 16.36 -2.19 -6.39
N ASP A 211 17.37 -1.34 -6.17
CA ASP A 211 17.67 -0.82 -4.82
C ASP A 211 16.58 0.14 -4.27
N GLY A 212 15.52 0.41 -5.03
CA GLY A 212 14.31 1.10 -4.55
C GLY A 212 13.14 0.97 -5.51
N GLY A 213 12.86 -0.26 -5.88
CA GLY A 213 11.50 -0.69 -6.21
C GLY A 213 11.20 -0.84 -7.69
N ASP A 214 11.08 -2.10 -8.12
CA ASP A 214 10.44 -2.70 -9.32
C ASP A 214 10.83 -4.19 -9.21
N ALA A 215 10.44 -4.84 -8.10
CA ALA A 215 11.09 -6.07 -7.64
C ALA A 215 10.85 -7.25 -8.59
N ASP A 216 9.72 -7.26 -9.31
CA ASP A 216 9.38 -8.23 -10.34
C ASP A 216 9.87 -7.83 -11.76
N GLY A 217 10.33 -6.59 -11.95
CA GLY A 217 10.90 -6.06 -13.19
C GLY A 217 9.88 -5.79 -14.29
N ASP A 218 8.63 -5.54 -13.93
CA ASP A 218 7.54 -5.23 -14.85
C ASP A 218 7.55 -3.78 -15.37
N GLY A 219 8.36 -2.92 -14.74
CA GLY A 219 8.60 -1.54 -15.13
C GLY A 219 7.91 -0.48 -14.27
N LEU A 220 7.17 -0.87 -13.24
CA LEU A 220 6.58 0.06 -12.26
C LEU A 220 7.47 0.17 -11.02
N PRO A 221 7.76 1.38 -10.53
CA PRO A 221 8.45 1.49 -9.26
C PRO A 221 7.53 1.11 -8.09
N ASN A 222 8.02 0.45 -7.04
CA ASN A 222 7.22 0.03 -5.86
C ASN A 222 6.32 1.14 -5.29
N ALA A 223 6.74 2.42 -5.34
CA ALA A 223 5.91 3.54 -4.89
C ALA A 223 4.58 3.73 -5.68
N PHE A 224 4.45 3.06 -6.82
CA PHE A 224 3.30 3.07 -7.72
C PHE A 224 2.90 1.66 -8.19
N ASP A 225 3.59 0.64 -7.70
CA ASP A 225 3.25 -0.74 -7.97
C ASP A 225 2.31 -1.23 -6.87
N VAL A 226 1.33 -2.06 -7.21
CA VAL A 226 0.41 -2.65 -6.23
C VAL A 226 0.64 -4.15 -6.05
N ASN A 227 1.57 -4.73 -6.79
CA ASN A 227 1.96 -6.13 -6.75
C ASN A 227 3.44 -6.22 -7.15
N ASP A 228 4.30 -5.66 -6.29
CA ASP A 228 5.68 -5.35 -6.60
C ASP A 228 6.59 -6.57 -6.76
N ASP A 229 6.20 -7.72 -6.21
CA ASP A 229 6.91 -9.00 -6.32
C ASP A 229 6.30 -9.95 -7.38
N GLY A 230 5.17 -9.56 -7.98
CA GLY A 230 4.54 -10.29 -9.06
C GLY A 230 3.72 -11.51 -8.62
N ASP A 231 3.48 -11.73 -7.32
CA ASP A 231 2.88 -12.97 -6.82
C ASP A 231 1.34 -13.08 -7.01
N ALA A 232 0.73 -11.97 -7.46
CA ALA A 232 -0.69 -11.69 -7.69
C ALA A 232 -1.51 -11.39 -6.42
N VAL A 233 -0.84 -11.17 -5.29
CA VAL A 233 -1.40 -10.60 -4.07
C VAL A 233 -1.07 -9.10 -4.07
N LEU A 234 -2.01 -8.28 -3.61
CA LEU A 234 -1.72 -6.85 -3.52
C LEU A 234 -0.71 -6.61 -2.41
N ASP A 235 0.28 -5.74 -2.63
CA ASP A 235 1.29 -5.27 -1.68
C ASP A 235 0.74 -4.96 -0.28
N GLN A 236 -0.50 -4.48 -0.24
CA GLN A 236 -1.19 -4.10 0.96
C GLN A 236 -1.69 -5.30 1.74
N ALA A 237 -2.10 -6.36 1.04
CA ALA A 237 -2.54 -7.65 1.54
C ALA A 237 -1.44 -8.73 1.52
N ASP A 238 -0.22 -8.37 1.12
CA ASP A 238 0.95 -9.23 1.11
C ASP A 238 1.88 -8.95 2.30
N ALA A 239 2.29 -10.03 2.97
CA ALA A 239 3.24 -10.00 4.08
C ALA A 239 4.69 -10.08 3.61
N ASN A 240 4.93 -10.45 2.35
CA ASN A 240 6.25 -10.64 1.76
C ASN A 240 6.74 -9.44 0.95
N ASN A 241 5.99 -8.33 0.97
CA ASN A 241 6.30 -7.10 0.26
C ASN A 241 7.77 -6.67 0.52
N PRO A 242 8.64 -6.69 -0.51
CA PRO A 242 10.04 -6.39 -0.37
C PRO A 242 10.25 -4.93 0.05
N ALA A 243 10.70 -4.75 1.30
CA ALA A 243 11.22 -3.47 1.75
C ALA A 243 12.36 -3.01 0.81
N PRO A 244 12.42 -1.71 0.44
CA PRO A 244 13.50 -1.19 -0.39
C PRO A 244 14.87 -1.56 0.19
N ASN A 245 15.74 -2.15 -0.63
CA ASN A 245 17.09 -2.50 -0.19
C ASN A 245 17.83 -1.23 0.23
N SER A 246 18.33 -1.20 1.46
CA SER A 246 19.00 0.00 2.02
C SER A 246 20.19 0.50 1.20
N GLY A 247 20.74 -0.31 0.29
CA GLY A 247 21.79 0.06 -0.67
C GLY A 247 22.94 0.87 -0.04
N ALA A 248 23.69 1.59 -0.87
CA ALA A 248 24.65 2.58 -0.39
C ALA A 248 24.01 3.95 -0.07
N ASN A 249 22.69 4.09 -0.26
CA ASN A 249 21.96 5.35 -0.16
C ASN A 249 21.03 5.31 1.06
N CYS A 250 21.42 6.03 2.12
CA CYS A 250 20.73 6.11 3.41
C CYS A 250 19.26 6.58 3.39
N GLN A 251 18.72 6.90 2.21
CA GLN A 251 17.36 7.40 1.96
C GLN A 251 16.38 6.27 1.65
N ALA A 252 16.86 5.09 1.23
CA ALA A 252 16.02 3.97 0.81
C ALA A 252 15.11 3.43 1.93
N GLY A 253 15.49 3.63 3.21
CA GLY A 253 14.64 3.26 4.35
C GLY A 253 13.47 4.21 4.63
N ALA A 254 13.35 5.33 3.92
CA ALA A 254 12.22 6.25 4.06
C ALA A 254 11.22 6.04 2.91
N SER A 255 10.01 5.58 3.23
CA SER A 255 8.90 5.43 2.29
C SER A 255 7.68 6.22 2.76
N PHE A 256 6.85 6.65 1.81
CA PHE A 256 5.59 7.33 2.09
C PHE A 256 4.43 6.41 1.76
N ASN A 257 3.91 5.74 2.78
CA ASN A 257 2.78 4.82 2.64
C ASN A 257 1.47 5.57 2.87
N VAL A 258 0.51 5.34 1.99
CA VAL A 258 -0.84 5.90 2.07
C VAL A 258 -1.85 4.79 1.92
N PHE A 259 -2.89 4.78 2.75
CA PHE A 259 -3.99 3.84 2.66
C PHE A 259 -5.30 4.46 3.11
N THR A 260 -6.42 3.79 2.86
CA THR A 260 -7.76 4.24 3.27
C THR A 260 -8.28 3.38 4.41
N ASN A 261 -8.84 4.01 5.45
CA ASN A 261 -9.53 3.33 6.54
C ASN A 261 -11.02 3.66 6.48
N PHE A 262 -11.84 2.62 6.65
CA PHE A 262 -13.28 2.74 6.64
C PHE A 262 -13.89 2.03 7.85
N LYS A 263 -14.16 2.79 8.90
CA LYS A 263 -14.80 2.29 10.12
C LYS A 263 -16.26 2.75 10.19
N ASN A 264 -17.19 1.81 10.13
CA ASN A 264 -18.58 2.08 10.51
C ASN A 264 -18.80 1.65 11.95
N THR A 265 -19.05 2.64 12.81
CA THR A 265 -19.24 2.44 14.25
C THR A 265 -20.71 2.46 14.66
N ALA A 266 -21.63 2.66 13.71
CA ALA A 266 -23.04 2.71 13.99
C ALA A 266 -23.54 1.36 14.52
N THR A 267 -24.50 1.43 15.43
CA THR A 267 -25.14 0.24 16.01
C THR A 267 -25.97 -0.50 14.97
N ASN A 268 -26.16 -1.81 15.17
CA ASN A 268 -27.11 -2.64 14.41
C ASN A 268 -26.85 -2.69 12.90
N LEU A 269 -25.58 -2.64 12.49
CA LEU A 269 -25.15 -2.67 11.09
C LEU A 269 -25.66 -1.48 10.26
N ALA A 270 -26.12 -0.40 10.89
CA ALA A 270 -26.65 0.76 10.17
C ALA A 270 -25.55 1.43 9.34
N GLY A 271 -25.82 1.74 8.06
CA GLY A 271 -24.82 2.30 7.15
C GLY A 271 -23.72 1.33 6.71
N ASN A 272 -23.86 0.02 7.00
CA ASN A 272 -23.04 -1.00 6.35
C ASN A 272 -23.29 -0.92 4.84
N LEU A 273 -22.22 -0.86 4.05
CA LEU A 273 -22.31 -0.92 2.60
C LEU A 273 -21.58 -2.16 2.13
N ASN A 274 -22.14 -2.88 1.16
CA ASN A 274 -21.51 -4.01 0.48
C ASN A 274 -22.13 -4.20 -0.91
N ALA A 275 -21.33 -4.63 -1.89
CA ALA A 275 -21.81 -4.83 -3.26
C ALA A 275 -22.88 -5.94 -3.34
N TYR A 276 -22.83 -6.90 -2.40
CA TYR A 276 -23.82 -7.97 -2.25
C TYR A 276 -24.98 -7.61 -1.30
N GLY A 277 -24.98 -6.39 -0.77
CA GLY A 277 -26.06 -5.91 0.10
C GLY A 277 -27.38 -5.73 -0.66
N THR A 278 -28.46 -5.55 0.09
CA THR A 278 -29.78 -5.23 -0.47
C THR A 278 -30.38 -4.04 0.27
N GLY A 279 -31.27 -3.29 -0.39
CA GLY A 279 -31.88 -2.11 0.20
C GLY A 279 -30.84 -1.11 0.71
N ASP A 280 -30.81 -0.89 2.03
CA ASP A 280 -29.91 0.07 2.67
C ASP A 280 -28.45 -0.37 2.72
N SER A 281 -28.18 -1.68 2.68
CA SER A 281 -26.80 -2.19 2.66
C SER A 281 -26.19 -2.32 1.27
N LEU A 282 -26.98 -2.17 0.20
CA LEU A 282 -26.45 -2.16 -1.16
C LEU A 282 -25.56 -0.94 -1.38
N ALA A 283 -24.31 -1.19 -1.77
CA ALA A 283 -23.34 -0.18 -2.15
C ALA A 283 -23.71 0.45 -3.51
N THR A 284 -24.33 1.63 -3.47
CA THR A 284 -24.60 2.46 -4.66
C THR A 284 -23.66 3.65 -4.69
N ASP A 285 -23.41 4.22 -5.86
CA ASP A 285 -22.49 5.36 -6.03
C ASP A 285 -22.79 6.52 -5.07
N ALA A 286 -24.07 6.86 -4.89
CA ALA A 286 -24.48 7.93 -3.98
C ALA A 286 -24.17 7.62 -2.50
N LYS A 287 -24.39 6.37 -2.07
CA LYS A 287 -24.08 5.94 -0.70
C LYS A 287 -22.58 5.85 -0.47
N ILE A 288 -21.83 5.43 -1.48
CA ILE A 288 -20.38 5.40 -1.45
C ILE A 288 -19.83 6.81 -1.37
N ALA A 289 -20.31 7.74 -2.19
CA ALA A 289 -19.91 9.15 -2.10
C ALA A 289 -20.19 9.74 -0.71
N THR A 290 -21.33 9.38 -0.11
CA THR A 290 -21.67 9.74 1.27
C THR A 290 -20.69 9.13 2.28
N ALA A 291 -20.33 7.85 2.13
CA ALA A 291 -19.38 7.15 2.97
C ALA A 291 -17.94 7.72 2.85
N LEU A 292 -17.47 7.99 1.63
CA LEU A 292 -16.19 8.65 1.37
C LEU A 292 -16.12 10.02 2.06
N THR A 293 -17.24 10.75 2.10
CA THR A 293 -17.33 12.06 2.76
C THR A 293 -17.34 11.92 4.28
N ASN A 294 -18.16 11.03 4.83
CA ASN A 294 -18.51 11.06 6.26
C ASN A 294 -17.69 10.13 7.13
N THR A 295 -17.16 9.03 6.58
CA THR A 295 -16.66 7.91 7.39
C THR A 295 -15.32 7.35 6.92
N MET A 296 -14.88 7.63 5.69
CA MET A 296 -13.54 7.27 5.25
C MET A 296 -12.49 8.27 5.77
N SER A 297 -11.33 7.76 6.18
CA SER A 297 -10.12 8.55 6.36
C SER A 297 -9.00 8.04 5.45
N ILE A 298 -8.23 8.96 4.86
CA ILE A 298 -6.94 8.65 4.24
C ILE A 298 -5.89 8.68 5.34
N VAL A 299 -5.17 7.58 5.53
CA VAL A 299 -4.10 7.47 6.51
C VAL A 299 -2.76 7.62 5.79
N MET A 300 -1.92 8.47 6.35
CA MET A 300 -0.59 8.78 5.82
C MET A 300 0.44 8.44 6.89
N GLN A 301 1.36 7.53 6.57
CA GLN A 301 2.44 7.16 7.49
C GLN A 301 3.45 8.33 7.61
N PRO A 302 3.86 8.72 8.82
CA PRO A 302 4.90 9.74 9.00
C PRO A 302 6.28 9.18 8.67
N ILE A 303 7.06 9.93 7.90
CA ILE A 303 8.50 9.74 7.83
C ILE A 303 9.14 10.46 9.02
N THR A 304 9.73 9.69 9.94
CA THR A 304 10.28 10.21 11.22
C THR A 304 11.78 10.50 11.16
N SER A 305 12.50 9.88 10.24
CA SER A 305 13.92 10.15 9.99
C SER A 305 14.28 9.86 8.53
N VAL A 306 15.30 10.56 8.03
CA VAL A 306 15.91 10.28 6.72
C VAL A 306 17.42 10.37 6.90
N CYS A 307 18.16 9.37 6.42
CA CYS A 307 19.62 9.33 6.52
C CYS A 307 20.19 9.50 7.94
N GLY A 308 19.48 8.97 8.95
CA GLY A 308 19.88 9.10 10.36
C GLY A 308 19.62 10.49 10.96
N SER A 309 19.01 11.41 10.22
CA SER A 309 18.59 12.73 10.70
C SER A 309 17.08 12.74 10.96
N ASN A 310 16.67 13.23 12.12
CA ASN A 310 15.26 13.29 12.51
C ASN A 310 14.49 14.29 11.66
N VAL A 311 13.25 13.97 11.31
CA VAL A 311 12.34 14.90 10.64
C VAL A 311 11.80 15.90 11.65
N VAL A 312 11.93 17.19 11.32
CA VAL A 312 11.44 18.33 12.12
C VAL A 312 10.25 19.05 11.48
N LYS A 313 9.99 18.78 10.20
CA LYS A 313 8.82 19.30 9.48
C LYS A 313 8.26 18.25 8.53
N SER A 314 6.94 18.11 8.52
CA SER A 314 6.22 17.25 7.58
C SER A 314 5.13 18.04 6.87
N GLU A 315 5.08 17.92 5.56
CA GLU A 315 4.09 18.57 4.70
C GLU A 315 3.57 17.55 3.67
N PHE A 316 2.36 17.74 3.15
CA PHE A 316 1.85 16.88 2.07
C PHE A 316 1.06 17.65 1.02
N LYS A 317 0.90 17.03 -0.15
CA LYS A 317 0.03 17.51 -1.23
C LYS A 317 -0.46 16.40 -2.14
N GLY A 318 -1.46 16.70 -2.96
CA GLY A 318 -1.83 15.90 -4.12
C GLY A 318 -0.93 16.17 -5.33
N VAL A 319 -0.74 15.16 -6.20
CA VAL A 319 -0.08 15.33 -7.49
C VAL A 319 -1.14 15.41 -8.59
N GLY A 320 -1.06 16.46 -9.41
CA GLY A 320 -2.10 16.74 -10.40
C GLY A 320 -3.27 17.52 -9.79
N THR A 321 -4.43 17.48 -10.44
CA THR A 321 -5.66 18.13 -9.97
C THR A 321 -6.52 17.06 -9.31
N LEU A 322 -6.15 16.72 -8.07
CA LEU A 322 -6.99 15.93 -7.18
C LEU A 322 -8.03 16.86 -6.56
N PRO A 323 -9.34 16.66 -6.80
CA PRO A 323 -10.36 17.62 -6.37
C PRO A 323 -10.47 17.71 -4.84
N TYR A 324 -10.06 16.66 -4.14
CA TYR A 324 -10.16 16.53 -2.69
C TYR A 324 -8.84 16.80 -1.96
N ALA A 325 -7.71 17.00 -2.67
CA ALA A 325 -6.39 17.17 -2.06
C ALA A 325 -5.79 18.55 -2.36
N PRO A 326 -4.92 19.09 -1.48
CA PRO A 326 -4.32 20.39 -1.73
C PRO A 326 -3.30 20.31 -2.88
N ALA A 327 -3.31 21.30 -3.77
CA ALA A 327 -2.37 21.39 -4.89
C ALA A 327 -0.95 21.82 -4.44
N ASP A 328 -0.88 22.56 -3.34
CA ASP A 328 0.34 23.02 -2.70
C ASP A 328 0.60 22.24 -1.40
N TYR A 329 1.84 22.26 -0.95
CA TYR A 329 2.22 21.62 0.31
C TYR A 329 1.58 22.32 1.51
N VAL A 330 0.84 21.56 2.30
CA VAL A 330 0.28 22.00 3.59
C VAL A 330 1.06 21.38 4.74
N ASP A 331 1.24 22.14 5.82
CA ASP A 331 2.01 21.72 7.00
C ASP A 331 1.18 20.83 7.93
N ILE A 332 1.69 19.65 8.21
CA ILE A 332 1.07 18.63 9.08
C ILE A 332 1.96 18.25 10.26
N THR A 333 2.99 19.05 10.53
CA THR A 333 3.98 18.77 11.57
C THR A 333 3.32 18.58 12.94
N GLY A 334 3.60 17.43 13.58
CA GLY A 334 3.08 17.10 14.91
C GLY A 334 1.57 16.85 14.95
N LYS A 335 0.93 16.58 13.81
CA LYS A 335 -0.52 16.32 13.70
C LYS A 335 -0.88 14.83 13.60
N SER A 336 0.04 13.94 13.99
CA SER A 336 -0.27 12.51 14.07
C SER A 336 -1.35 12.25 15.14
N GLY A 337 -2.16 11.23 14.90
CA GLY A 337 -3.21 10.77 15.81
C GLY A 337 -2.67 9.77 16.84
N GLY A 338 -3.59 9.18 17.62
CA GLY A 338 -3.26 8.21 18.65
C GLY A 338 -2.59 6.92 18.14
N THR A 339 -2.65 6.63 16.83
CA THR A 339 -1.97 5.50 16.19
C THR A 339 -0.52 5.81 15.80
N GLY A 340 -0.09 7.07 15.90
CA GLY A 340 1.17 7.55 15.35
C GLY A 340 1.06 8.05 13.92
N ASP A 341 0.00 7.71 13.18
CA ASP A 341 -0.21 8.12 11.80
C ASP A 341 -1.02 9.41 11.65
N TYR A 342 -0.92 10.07 10.49
CA TYR A 342 -1.81 11.15 10.13
C TYR A 342 -3.14 10.59 9.59
N GLN A 343 -4.25 10.87 10.28
CA GLN A 343 -5.57 10.41 9.84
C GLN A 343 -6.35 11.57 9.20
N TRP A 344 -6.32 11.65 7.89
CA TRP A 344 -6.99 12.70 7.14
C TRP A 344 -8.45 12.34 6.85
N THR A 345 -9.36 13.04 7.52
CA THR A 345 -10.80 13.01 7.24
C THR A 345 -11.13 14.05 6.18
N VAL A 346 -11.18 13.59 4.93
CA VAL A 346 -11.32 14.46 3.75
C VAL A 346 -12.59 15.31 3.80
N GLY A 347 -13.73 14.71 4.17
CA GLY A 347 -15.00 15.43 4.27
C GLY A 347 -15.06 16.50 5.35
N ASN A 348 -14.20 16.43 6.37
CA ASN A 348 -14.11 17.44 7.41
C ASN A 348 -12.96 18.42 7.19
N GLY A 349 -12.04 18.14 6.24
CA GLY A 349 -10.84 18.95 6.02
C GLY A 349 -9.86 18.93 7.20
N GLN A 350 -9.81 17.82 7.94
CA GLN A 350 -9.04 17.72 9.19
C GLN A 350 -8.07 16.54 9.19
N ILE A 351 -6.93 16.72 9.85
CA ILE A 351 -5.93 15.67 10.10
C ILE A 351 -5.87 15.34 11.59
N SER A 352 -6.23 14.12 11.93
CA SER A 352 -6.28 13.60 13.30
C SER A 352 -7.11 14.51 14.22
N GLY A 353 -8.23 15.04 13.70
CA GLY A 353 -9.10 16.00 14.39
C GLY A 353 -8.61 17.45 14.42
N ASN A 354 -7.48 17.77 13.78
CA ASN A 354 -6.92 19.12 13.72
C ASN A 354 -7.28 19.80 12.39
N ALA A 355 -7.72 21.06 12.46
CA ALA A 355 -7.81 21.92 11.28
C ALA A 355 -6.40 22.27 10.76
N ILE A 356 -6.22 22.20 9.43
CA ILE A 356 -4.93 22.46 8.77
C ILE A 356 -5.10 23.62 7.79
N SER A 357 -4.19 24.60 7.86
CA SER A 357 -4.20 25.73 6.94
C SER A 357 -3.96 25.26 5.50
N GLY A 358 -4.82 25.67 4.57
CA GLY A 358 -4.75 25.26 3.17
C GLY A 358 -5.40 23.90 2.87
N LEU A 359 -5.98 23.23 3.86
CA LEU A 359 -6.73 21.99 3.69
C LEU A 359 -8.24 22.27 3.84
N ALA A 360 -8.99 22.16 2.74
CA ALA A 360 -10.42 22.38 2.73
C ALA A 360 -11.18 21.06 2.94
N ALA A 361 -12.38 21.16 3.52
CA ALA A 361 -13.36 20.07 3.50
C ALA A 361 -13.82 19.81 2.05
N TYR A 362 -14.05 18.53 1.72
CA TYR A 362 -14.49 18.13 0.39
C TYR A 362 -15.63 17.11 0.45
N THR A 363 -16.73 17.41 -0.23
CA THR A 363 -17.87 16.49 -0.36
C THR A 363 -17.75 15.69 -1.64
N PHE A 364 -17.61 14.38 -1.51
CA PHE A 364 -17.66 13.48 -2.66
C PHE A 364 -19.09 13.39 -3.18
N THR A 365 -19.24 13.47 -4.50
CA THR A 365 -20.51 13.30 -5.23
C THR A 365 -20.52 12.04 -6.08
N ALA A 366 -19.37 11.40 -6.30
CA ALA A 366 -19.25 10.14 -7.00
C ALA A 366 -18.02 9.36 -6.52
N PRO A 367 -18.04 8.01 -6.56
CA PRO A 367 -16.87 7.19 -6.22
C PRO A 367 -15.67 7.45 -7.14
N SER A 368 -15.93 7.82 -8.40
CA SER A 368 -14.90 8.09 -9.41
C SER A 368 -14.04 9.34 -9.15
N GLN A 369 -14.35 10.12 -8.10
CA GLN A 369 -13.55 11.30 -7.72
C GLN A 369 -12.32 10.95 -6.87
N ILE A 370 -12.18 9.68 -6.50
CA ILE A 370 -11.02 9.12 -5.80
C ILE A 370 -10.65 7.77 -6.43
N SER A 371 -9.37 7.47 -6.50
CA SER A 371 -8.86 6.23 -7.09
C SER A 371 -7.70 5.67 -6.29
N GLY A 372 -7.57 4.35 -6.25
CA GLY A 372 -6.41 3.69 -5.63
C GLY A 372 -5.07 4.12 -6.26
N GLN A 373 -5.12 4.64 -7.48
CA GLN A 373 -3.97 5.12 -8.24
C GLN A 373 -3.64 6.59 -7.96
N ASP A 374 -4.43 7.31 -7.15
CA ASP A 374 -4.16 8.72 -6.84
C ASP A 374 -2.80 8.87 -6.15
N VAL A 375 -1.96 9.75 -6.67
CA VAL A 375 -0.62 9.99 -6.14
C VAL A 375 -0.64 11.17 -5.17
N LEU A 376 -0.20 10.92 -3.94
CA LEU A 376 0.13 11.93 -2.96
C LEU A 376 1.65 12.08 -2.82
N MET A 377 2.10 13.24 -2.35
CA MET A 377 3.50 13.46 -1.99
C MET A 377 3.63 14.01 -0.59
N GLN A 378 4.57 13.44 0.17
CA GLN A 378 5.03 14.00 1.44
C GLN A 378 6.39 14.68 1.24
N ARG A 379 6.51 15.90 1.78
CA ARG A 379 7.78 16.62 1.88
C ARG A 379 8.19 16.70 3.33
N VAL A 380 9.45 16.36 3.61
CA VAL A 380 10.01 16.40 4.96
C VAL A 380 11.25 17.27 5.00
N THR A 381 11.40 18.01 6.10
CA THR A 381 12.64 18.71 6.45
C THR A 381 13.25 18.03 7.66
N THR A 382 14.52 17.69 7.58
CA THR A 382 15.27 17.05 8.67
C THR A 382 16.05 18.06 9.51
N ALA A 383 16.49 17.66 10.70
CA ALA A 383 17.13 18.52 11.69
C ALA A 383 18.45 19.16 11.20
N ASP A 384 19.13 18.51 10.25
CA ASP A 384 20.30 19.00 9.53
C ASP A 384 19.95 19.95 8.36
N GLY A 385 18.68 20.33 8.22
CA GLY A 385 18.19 21.31 7.24
C GLY A 385 17.97 20.76 5.84
N ASN A 386 18.07 19.44 5.64
CA ASN A 386 17.83 18.82 4.34
C ASN A 386 16.33 18.64 4.06
N VAL A 387 15.94 18.79 2.79
CA VAL A 387 14.55 18.62 2.33
C VAL A 387 14.46 17.43 1.37
N TYR A 388 13.50 16.55 1.64
CA TYR A 388 13.22 15.34 0.87
C TYR A 388 11.74 15.28 0.48
N GLU A 389 11.45 14.70 -0.69
CA GLU A 389 10.10 14.49 -1.20
C GLU A 389 9.93 13.02 -1.55
N PHE A 390 8.81 12.44 -1.16
CA PHE A 390 8.44 11.05 -1.39
C PHE A 390 7.03 11.00 -1.96
N ALA A 391 6.81 10.15 -2.95
CA ALA A 391 5.50 9.90 -3.52
C ALA A 391 4.98 8.55 -3.03
N GLY A 392 3.67 8.43 -2.95
CA GLY A 392 2.98 7.18 -2.67
C GLY A 392 1.59 7.22 -3.27
N THR A 393 1.09 6.06 -3.65
CA THR A 393 -0.32 5.88 -4.03
C THR A 393 -1.10 5.28 -2.87
N MET A 394 -2.42 5.39 -2.93
CA MET A 394 -3.29 4.76 -1.92
C MET A 394 -3.34 3.24 -2.06
N GLY A 395 -2.85 2.69 -3.17
CA GLY A 395 -3.00 1.29 -3.59
C GLY A 395 -4.45 0.99 -3.93
N PHE A 396 -5.34 0.92 -2.94
CA PHE A 396 -6.80 0.85 -3.14
C PHE A 396 -7.61 1.78 -2.24
N VAL A 397 -8.84 2.03 -2.68
CA VAL A 397 -9.88 2.71 -1.90
C VAL A 397 -10.84 1.64 -1.37
N PHE A 398 -10.86 1.47 -0.05
CA PHE A 398 -11.73 0.52 0.65
C PHE A 398 -13.11 1.14 0.85
N VAL A 399 -14.16 0.50 0.32
CA VAL A 399 -15.48 1.13 0.18
C VAL A 399 -16.59 0.41 0.94
N THR A 400 -16.42 -0.86 1.33
CA THR A 400 -17.49 -1.67 1.93
C THR A 400 -17.05 -2.44 3.17
N HIS A 401 -17.99 -2.84 4.02
CA HIS A 401 -17.72 -3.66 5.23
C HIS A 401 -17.91 -5.14 4.93
N PRO A 402 -17.40 -6.05 5.78
CA PRO A 402 -17.96 -7.40 5.84
C PRO A 402 -19.48 -7.29 6.03
N LEU A 403 -20.26 -7.99 5.22
CA LEU A 403 -21.71 -8.01 5.33
C LEU A 403 -22.15 -9.32 5.97
N PRO A 404 -22.52 -9.35 7.27
CA PRO A 404 -23.02 -10.56 7.92
C PRO A 404 -24.26 -11.08 7.20
N LEU A 405 -24.27 -12.38 6.87
CA LEU A 405 -25.36 -13.06 6.19
C LEU A 405 -26.11 -13.96 7.16
N ARG A 406 -25.37 -14.74 7.95
CA ARG A 406 -25.91 -15.64 8.97
C ARG A 406 -24.90 -15.93 10.07
N TYR A 407 -25.36 -16.40 11.21
CA TYR A 407 -24.53 -16.83 12.32
C TYR A 407 -25.01 -18.15 12.93
N SER A 408 -24.11 -18.84 13.63
CA SER A 408 -24.37 -20.06 14.38
C SER A 408 -23.71 -19.97 15.76
N ILE A 409 -24.38 -20.50 16.78
CA ILE A 409 -23.88 -20.63 18.16
C ILE A 409 -23.70 -22.09 18.59
N ASP A 410 -23.84 -23.01 17.64
CA ASP A 410 -23.84 -24.46 17.84
C ASP A 410 -22.89 -25.16 16.85
N ASN A 411 -21.72 -24.54 16.61
CA ASN A 411 -20.67 -25.04 15.73
C ASN A 411 -21.12 -25.32 14.28
N GLY A 412 -22.04 -24.53 13.76
CA GLY A 412 -22.52 -24.61 12.38
C GLY A 412 -23.65 -25.63 12.16
N ALA A 413 -24.17 -26.25 13.22
CA ALA A 413 -25.29 -27.19 13.10
C ALA A 413 -26.60 -26.48 12.72
N SER A 414 -26.84 -25.29 13.27
CA SER A 414 -28.00 -24.44 12.97
C SER A 414 -27.56 -23.01 12.67
N TRP A 415 -28.26 -22.36 11.74
CA TRP A 415 -27.95 -21.00 11.31
C TRP A 415 -29.15 -20.07 11.49
N SER A 416 -28.86 -18.87 11.99
CA SER A 416 -29.79 -17.75 12.08
C SER A 416 -29.36 -16.66 11.10
N ASN A 417 -30.30 -16.08 10.37
CA ASN A 417 -30.00 -15.10 9.33
C ASN A 417 -29.93 -13.67 9.89
N PHE A 418 -29.11 -12.84 9.26
CA PHE A 418 -29.24 -11.39 9.34
C PHE A 418 -30.22 -10.94 8.25
N THR A 419 -31.21 -10.12 8.60
CA THR A 419 -32.14 -9.53 7.64
C THR A 419 -31.99 -8.02 7.65
N PHE A 420 -31.73 -7.42 6.49
CA PHE A 420 -31.55 -5.96 6.38
C PHE A 420 -32.84 -5.29 5.89
N SER A 421 -33.34 -4.33 6.67
CA SER A 421 -34.49 -3.50 6.29
C SER A 421 -34.50 -2.19 7.07
N GLY A 422 -34.96 -1.10 6.44
CA GLY A 422 -35.15 0.19 7.09
C GLY A 422 -33.89 0.76 7.76
N GLY A 423 -32.73 0.59 7.13
CA GLY A 423 -31.45 1.15 7.57
C GLY A 423 -30.76 0.36 8.67
N SER A 424 -31.25 -0.82 9.05
CA SER A 424 -30.64 -1.65 10.09
C SER A 424 -30.77 -3.15 9.79
N ALA A 425 -30.02 -3.96 10.52
CA ALA A 425 -30.20 -5.40 10.50
C ALA A 425 -31.05 -5.90 11.67
N THR A 426 -31.87 -6.91 11.42
CA THR A 426 -32.58 -7.71 12.42
C THR A 426 -31.91 -9.07 12.55
N TYR A 427 -31.55 -9.43 13.77
CA TYR A 427 -30.91 -10.69 14.14
C TYR A 427 -31.01 -10.90 15.65
N GLY A 428 -30.86 -12.15 16.11
CA GLY A 428 -30.91 -12.49 17.54
C GLY A 428 -32.17 -11.95 18.24
N THR A 429 -32.03 -11.62 19.53
CA THR A 429 -33.09 -10.97 20.31
C THR A 429 -32.72 -9.52 20.52
N ALA A 430 -33.57 -8.58 20.09
CA ALA A 430 -33.28 -7.15 20.14
C ALA A 430 -31.89 -6.79 19.56
N GLN A 431 -31.54 -7.40 18.41
CA GLN A 431 -30.28 -7.18 17.68
C GLN A 431 -29.03 -7.58 18.50
N LYS A 432 -29.18 -8.56 19.38
CA LYS A 432 -28.10 -9.13 20.19
C LYS A 432 -28.08 -10.65 20.06
N ILE A 433 -26.88 -11.19 19.90
CA ILE A 433 -26.62 -12.62 19.96
C ILE A 433 -26.30 -12.95 21.43
N ALA A 434 -27.13 -13.79 22.04
CA ALA A 434 -26.89 -14.29 23.39
C ALA A 434 -25.78 -15.35 23.36
N LEU A 435 -24.73 -15.16 24.16
CA LEU A 435 -23.59 -16.07 24.23
C LEU A 435 -23.25 -16.40 25.69
N ALA A 436 -23.01 -17.67 25.98
CA ALA A 436 -22.28 -18.07 27.18
C ALA A 436 -20.77 -17.89 26.94
N ASN A 437 -19.98 -17.84 28.01
CA ASN A 437 -18.53 -17.60 27.92
C ASN A 437 -17.78 -18.67 27.09
N ASN A 438 -18.32 -19.87 26.98
CA ASN A 438 -17.74 -20.99 26.22
C ASN A 438 -18.42 -21.20 24.85
N THR A 439 -19.42 -20.39 24.49
CA THR A 439 -20.12 -20.52 23.21
C THR A 439 -19.21 -20.08 22.07
N LYS A 440 -19.02 -20.94 21.07
CA LYS A 440 -18.40 -20.57 19.80
C LYS A 440 -19.43 -19.91 18.90
N LEU A 441 -19.22 -18.64 18.59
CA LEU A 441 -19.97 -17.91 17.58
C LEU A 441 -19.26 -18.06 16.23
N THR A 442 -19.96 -18.60 15.24
CA THR A 442 -19.52 -18.59 13.84
C THR A 442 -20.37 -17.60 13.07
N VAL A 443 -19.74 -16.65 12.37
CA VAL A 443 -20.42 -15.68 11.50
C VAL A 443 -19.97 -15.91 10.07
N GLU A 444 -20.94 -16.08 9.17
CA GLU A 444 -20.71 -16.06 7.73
C GLU A 444 -21.06 -14.67 7.20
N PHE A 445 -20.15 -14.09 6.42
CA PHE A 445 -20.34 -12.78 5.81
C PHE A 445 -19.85 -12.76 4.37
N ALA A 446 -20.46 -11.89 3.56
CA ALA A 446 -19.87 -11.52 2.29
C ALA A 446 -18.63 -10.66 2.56
N VAL A 447 -17.54 -10.94 1.85
CA VAL A 447 -16.27 -10.23 2.05
C VAL A 447 -16.40 -8.75 1.67
N PRO A 448 -15.49 -7.88 2.14
CA PRO A 448 -15.41 -6.49 1.68
C PRO A 448 -15.00 -6.37 0.22
N GLN A 449 -15.22 -5.19 -0.35
CA GLN A 449 -14.88 -4.77 -1.70
C GLN A 449 -14.07 -3.47 -1.69
N ARG A 450 -13.19 -3.36 -2.69
CA ARG A 450 -12.56 -2.11 -3.11
C ARG A 450 -13.09 -1.65 -4.46
N LEU A 451 -12.83 -0.38 -4.80
CA LEU A 451 -12.98 0.10 -6.18
C LEU A 451 -12.01 -0.66 -7.11
N ALA A 452 -12.49 -0.92 -8.32
CA ALA A 452 -11.66 -1.45 -9.40
C ALA A 452 -10.56 -0.44 -9.78
N PHE A 453 -9.38 -0.96 -10.15
CA PHE A 453 -8.34 -0.16 -10.79
C PHE A 453 -8.59 -0.04 -12.27
N ASP A 454 -7.90 0.92 -12.89
CA ASP A 454 -7.86 0.95 -14.33
C ASP A 454 -7.20 -0.32 -14.87
N GLY A 455 -7.78 -0.88 -15.93
CA GLY A 455 -7.40 -2.19 -16.47
C GLY A 455 -8.14 -3.38 -15.86
N GLU A 456 -8.82 -3.21 -14.74
CA GLU A 456 -9.71 -4.23 -14.19
C GLU A 456 -11.13 -4.14 -14.79
N GLY A 457 -11.83 -5.28 -14.81
CA GLY A 457 -13.24 -5.32 -15.19
C GLY A 457 -14.16 -4.95 -14.03
N GLY A 458 -15.36 -4.46 -14.35
CA GLY A 458 -16.38 -4.11 -13.35
C GLY A 458 -16.06 -2.85 -12.54
N SER A 459 -16.86 -2.58 -11.52
CA SER A 459 -16.71 -1.41 -10.63
C SER A 459 -16.08 -1.75 -9.29
N TYR A 460 -16.25 -2.99 -8.84
CA TYR A 460 -15.85 -3.46 -7.51
C TYR A 460 -15.17 -4.82 -7.60
N TRP A 461 -14.22 -5.03 -6.70
CA TRP A 461 -13.49 -6.27 -6.53
C TRP A 461 -13.58 -6.74 -5.08
N ASP A 462 -13.90 -8.01 -4.89
CA ASP A 462 -13.85 -8.69 -3.61
C ASP A 462 -12.40 -8.80 -3.13
N LEU A 463 -12.17 -8.35 -1.90
CA LEU A 463 -10.84 -8.28 -1.30
C LEU A 463 -10.44 -9.62 -0.70
N GLY A 464 -9.42 -10.22 -1.30
CA GLY A 464 -8.73 -11.43 -0.86
C GLY A 464 -7.62 -11.18 0.15
N ASN A 465 -7.06 -12.25 0.72
CA ASN A 465 -5.88 -12.21 1.60
C ASN A 465 -6.02 -11.30 2.83
N MET A 466 -7.27 -11.11 3.27
CA MET A 466 -7.60 -10.31 4.46
C MET A 466 -7.68 -11.19 5.70
N THR A 467 -7.18 -10.67 6.82
CA THR A 467 -7.28 -11.28 8.13
C THR A 467 -8.45 -10.68 8.91
N TYR A 468 -9.31 -11.54 9.43
CA TYR A 468 -10.50 -11.20 10.19
C TYR A 468 -10.30 -11.58 11.65
N SER A 469 -10.63 -10.69 12.57
CA SER A 469 -10.46 -10.92 14.02
C SER A 469 -11.59 -10.26 14.82
N PRO A 470 -12.04 -10.87 15.93
CA PRO A 470 -12.95 -10.22 16.85
C PRO A 470 -12.21 -9.21 17.72
N ASP A 471 -12.78 -8.02 17.90
CA ASP A 471 -12.30 -6.98 18.80
C ASP A 471 -13.44 -6.48 19.70
N ALA A 472 -13.28 -6.65 21.02
CA ALA A 472 -14.23 -6.16 22.02
C ALA A 472 -13.56 -5.05 22.85
N PRO A 473 -13.59 -3.78 22.38
CA PRO A 473 -12.90 -2.68 23.05
C PRO A 473 -13.51 -2.35 24.43
N ASN A 474 -14.81 -2.63 24.63
CA ASN A 474 -15.51 -2.39 25.88
C ASN A 474 -15.97 -3.70 26.53
N ALA A 475 -16.19 -3.68 27.84
CA ALA A 475 -16.67 -4.83 28.61
C ALA A 475 -18.21 -4.88 28.68
N PHE A 476 -18.74 -6.00 29.20
CA PHE A 476 -20.15 -6.11 29.56
C PHE A 476 -20.49 -5.13 30.69
N GLY A 477 -21.60 -4.38 30.54
CA GLY A 477 -21.99 -3.35 31.51
C GLY A 477 -21.09 -2.10 31.53
N GLY A 478 -20.05 -2.05 30.69
CA GLY A 478 -19.20 -0.89 30.45
C GLY A 478 -17.77 -1.01 31.01
N GLY A 479 -16.92 -0.05 30.62
CA GLY A 479 -15.48 -0.05 30.92
C GLY A 479 -14.65 -0.78 29.86
N ASN A 480 -13.35 -0.95 30.13
CA ASN A 480 -12.39 -1.48 29.15
C ASN A 480 -12.53 -3.00 28.96
N GLY A 481 -12.86 -3.41 27.74
CA GLY A 481 -12.98 -4.80 27.32
C GLY A 481 -11.63 -5.50 27.14
N PRO A 482 -11.63 -6.74 26.62
CA PRO A 482 -10.40 -7.47 26.31
C PRO A 482 -9.64 -6.92 25.09
N GLY A 483 -10.27 -6.06 24.29
CA GLY A 483 -9.73 -5.58 23.03
C GLY A 483 -9.68 -6.67 21.97
N LYS A 484 -8.68 -6.60 21.09
CA LYS A 484 -8.49 -7.49 19.95
C LYS A 484 -8.12 -8.91 20.39
N CYS A 485 -8.81 -9.89 19.82
CA CYS A 485 -8.68 -11.32 20.09
C CYS A 485 -7.86 -12.01 18.99
N ASP A 486 -6.59 -11.60 18.82
CA ASP A 486 -5.73 -12.06 17.72
C ASP A 486 -5.52 -13.59 17.68
N SER A 487 -5.58 -14.27 18.83
CA SER A 487 -5.48 -15.74 18.93
C SER A 487 -6.61 -16.48 18.20
N GLN A 488 -7.68 -15.76 17.85
CA GLN A 488 -8.87 -16.29 17.18
C GLN A 488 -9.11 -15.64 15.82
N ALA A 489 -8.07 -15.02 15.25
CA ALA A 489 -8.13 -14.47 13.90
C ALA A 489 -8.10 -15.58 12.84
N ALA A 490 -8.64 -15.29 11.66
CA ALA A 490 -8.59 -16.18 10.50
C ALA A 490 -8.37 -15.37 9.22
N THR A 491 -7.58 -15.92 8.29
CA THR A 491 -7.22 -15.25 7.03
C THR A 491 -7.91 -15.91 5.85
N ASP A 492 -8.52 -15.10 4.98
CA ASP A 492 -9.04 -15.55 3.70
C ASP A 492 -7.90 -15.71 2.69
N GLY A 493 -7.45 -16.94 2.43
CA GLY A 493 -6.35 -17.21 1.48
C GLY A 493 -6.74 -17.10 -0.01
N THR A 494 -7.93 -16.59 -0.33
CA THR A 494 -8.37 -16.39 -1.71
C THR A 494 -7.79 -15.07 -2.25
N ALA A 495 -7.37 -15.05 -3.52
CA ALA A 495 -6.95 -13.83 -4.19
C ALA A 495 -8.14 -12.87 -4.45
N ASP A 496 -7.83 -11.62 -4.77
CA ASP A 496 -8.81 -10.64 -5.24
C ASP A 496 -9.59 -11.15 -6.46
N SER A 497 -10.89 -10.85 -6.53
CA SER A 497 -11.74 -11.26 -7.66
C SER A 497 -12.78 -10.20 -7.98
N ALA A 498 -13.16 -10.07 -9.27
CA ALA A 498 -14.26 -9.20 -9.65
C ALA A 498 -15.56 -9.63 -8.95
N VAL A 499 -16.36 -8.67 -8.50
CA VAL A 499 -17.67 -8.95 -7.91
C VAL A 499 -18.55 -9.71 -8.90
N ALA A 500 -19.13 -10.82 -8.45
CA ALA A 500 -19.95 -11.71 -9.25
C ALA A 500 -21.45 -11.58 -8.91
N ALA A 501 -22.30 -12.39 -9.54
CA ALA A 501 -23.73 -12.44 -9.18
C ALA A 501 -23.96 -13.07 -7.80
N SER A 502 -23.08 -13.98 -7.38
CA SER A 502 -23.13 -14.64 -6.08
C SER A 502 -22.05 -14.06 -5.17
N ALA A 503 -22.40 -13.83 -3.90
CA ALA A 503 -21.46 -13.33 -2.91
C ALA A 503 -20.31 -14.30 -2.67
N ARG A 504 -19.08 -13.78 -2.69
CA ARG A 504 -17.94 -14.47 -2.10
C ARG A 504 -18.04 -14.35 -0.57
N VAL A 505 -18.07 -15.49 0.11
CA VAL A 505 -18.31 -15.55 1.56
C VAL A 505 -17.09 -16.06 2.31
N PHE A 506 -16.93 -15.57 3.53
CA PHE A 506 -15.95 -16.08 4.50
C PHE A 506 -16.65 -16.37 5.83
N GLN A 507 -16.13 -17.36 6.57
CA GLN A 507 -16.65 -17.75 7.88
C GLN A 507 -15.60 -17.51 8.96
N LEU A 508 -15.95 -16.70 9.96
CA LEU A 508 -15.13 -16.48 11.15
C LEU A 508 -15.79 -17.15 12.35
N GLY A 509 -15.10 -18.10 12.97
CA GLY A 509 -15.56 -18.78 14.18
C GLY A 509 -14.69 -18.45 15.39
N PHE A 510 -15.28 -17.94 16.47
CA PHE A 510 -14.55 -17.53 17.68
C PHE A 510 -15.39 -17.75 18.96
N THR A 511 -14.70 -17.98 20.08
CA THR A 511 -15.25 -18.06 21.43
C THR A 511 -14.79 -16.83 22.22
N LEU A 512 -15.68 -15.85 22.35
CA LEU A 512 -15.34 -14.55 22.95
C LEU A 512 -14.90 -14.68 24.42
N GLY A 513 -15.48 -15.59 25.20
CA GLY A 513 -15.11 -15.75 26.61
C GLY A 513 -13.70 -16.29 26.85
N THR A 514 -13.10 -17.00 25.87
CA THR A 514 -11.67 -17.34 25.89
C THR A 514 -10.82 -16.07 25.87
N CYS A 515 -11.15 -15.12 24.99
CA CYS A 515 -10.44 -13.84 24.89
C CYS A 515 -10.58 -12.99 26.17
N PHE A 516 -11.78 -12.96 26.77
CA PHE A 516 -11.98 -12.33 28.07
C PHE A 516 -11.08 -12.95 29.15
N SER A 517 -11.05 -14.28 29.21
CA SER A 517 -10.25 -15.01 30.20
C SER A 517 -8.75 -14.76 30.01
N GLU A 518 -8.25 -14.87 28.78
CA GLU A 518 -6.84 -14.62 28.42
C GLU A 518 -6.39 -13.20 28.77
N LYS A 519 -7.28 -12.21 28.64
CA LYS A 519 -7.00 -10.80 28.93
C LYS A 519 -7.37 -10.40 30.36
N SER A 520 -7.67 -11.37 31.24
CA SER A 520 -8.05 -11.16 32.64
C SER A 520 -9.23 -10.19 32.79
N LYS A 521 -10.25 -10.35 31.94
CA LYS A 521 -11.51 -9.59 31.95
C LYS A 521 -12.66 -10.47 32.38
N SER A 522 -13.58 -9.89 33.14
CA SER A 522 -14.79 -10.58 33.58
C SER A 522 -15.80 -10.69 32.44
N TRP A 523 -16.38 -11.89 32.30
CA TRP A 523 -17.58 -12.07 31.50
C TRP A 523 -18.77 -11.37 32.16
N GLY A 524 -19.78 -11.00 31.37
CA GLY A 524 -21.00 -10.36 31.87
C GLY A 524 -21.91 -11.33 32.62
N THR A 525 -22.80 -10.80 33.45
CA THR A 525 -23.93 -11.57 34.01
C THR A 525 -25.04 -11.69 32.98
N SER A 526 -25.87 -12.74 33.09
CA SER A 526 -26.99 -12.98 32.17
C SER A 526 -27.83 -11.72 31.90
N GLY A 527 -28.07 -11.43 30.62
CA GLY A 527 -28.80 -10.24 30.14
C GLY A 527 -27.96 -8.96 30.03
N GLN A 528 -26.73 -8.91 30.55
CA GLN A 528 -25.85 -7.75 30.36
C GLN A 528 -25.38 -7.66 28.91
N GLU A 529 -25.32 -6.44 28.41
CA GLU A 529 -24.90 -6.14 27.05
C GLU A 529 -23.41 -5.83 27.00
N LEU A 530 -22.75 -6.33 25.96
CA LEU A 530 -21.39 -5.90 25.63
C LEU A 530 -21.47 -4.47 25.10
N GLN A 531 -20.88 -3.51 25.81
CA GLN A 531 -21.10 -2.09 25.49
C GLN A 531 -20.54 -1.77 24.09
N GLY A 532 -21.42 -1.43 23.16
CA GLY A 532 -21.02 -1.21 21.77
C GLY A 532 -20.60 -2.49 21.03
N GLY A 533 -20.89 -3.68 21.55
CA GLY A 533 -20.71 -4.94 20.82
C GLY A 533 -19.27 -5.37 20.55
N VAL A 534 -19.13 -6.34 19.64
CA VAL A 534 -17.84 -6.85 19.14
C VAL A 534 -17.66 -6.42 17.69
N ASP A 535 -16.49 -5.90 17.36
CA ASP A 535 -16.10 -5.56 16.00
C ASP A 535 -15.52 -6.82 15.31
N ILE A 536 -16.05 -7.21 14.15
CA ILE A 536 -15.34 -8.07 13.19
C ILE A 536 -14.38 -7.15 12.45
N GLN A 537 -13.14 -7.09 12.92
CA GLN A 537 -12.10 -6.29 12.33
C GLN A 537 -11.47 -7.03 11.14
N VAL A 538 -11.34 -6.31 10.02
CA VAL A 538 -10.65 -6.76 8.81
C VAL A 538 -9.37 -5.97 8.69
N VAL A 539 -8.24 -6.66 8.62
CA VAL A 539 -6.94 -6.08 8.38
C VAL A 539 -6.26 -6.85 7.26
N PRO A 540 -5.58 -6.16 6.34
CA PRO A 540 -4.75 -6.85 5.37
C PRO A 540 -3.48 -7.35 6.07
N SER A 541 -2.77 -8.29 5.46
CA SER A 541 -1.55 -8.84 6.08
C SER A 541 -0.34 -7.88 6.01
N GLY A 542 -0.32 -6.97 5.04
CA GLY A 542 0.67 -5.90 4.89
C GLY A 542 0.26 -4.59 5.59
N GLY A 543 0.95 -3.50 5.27
CA GLY A 543 0.74 -2.17 5.87
C GLY A 543 -0.54 -1.43 5.45
N GLY A 544 -1.53 -2.14 4.90
CA GLY A 544 -2.73 -1.56 4.31
C GLY A 544 -3.81 -1.14 5.32
N GLY A 545 -4.87 -0.52 4.80
CA GLY A 545 -5.98 0.00 5.60
C GLY A 545 -6.94 -1.05 6.12
N ASN A 546 -7.63 -0.74 7.22
CA ASN A 546 -8.53 -1.66 7.91
C ASN A 546 -10.01 -1.25 7.80
N SER A 547 -10.86 -2.19 8.19
CA SER A 547 -12.29 -1.95 8.38
C SER A 547 -12.82 -2.77 9.54
N ALA A 548 -14.03 -2.45 10.00
CA ALA A 548 -14.67 -3.21 11.06
C ALA A 548 -16.19 -3.21 10.89
N GLN A 549 -16.81 -4.33 11.27
CA GLN A 549 -18.25 -4.43 11.41
C GLN A 549 -18.66 -4.83 12.83
N LYS A 550 -19.46 -3.97 13.48
CA LYS A 550 -19.95 -4.14 14.85
C LYS A 550 -21.14 -5.10 14.94
N LEU A 551 -21.09 -6.06 15.86
CA LEU A 551 -22.15 -7.02 16.19
C LEU A 551 -22.59 -6.87 17.66
N GLY A 552 -23.89 -6.85 17.90
CA GLY A 552 -24.47 -6.80 19.24
C GLY A 552 -24.40 -8.16 19.94
N ILE A 553 -23.91 -8.17 21.18
CA ILE A 553 -23.74 -9.37 22.00
C ILE A 553 -24.35 -9.13 23.39
N SER A 554 -25.05 -10.12 23.93
CA SER A 554 -25.48 -10.18 25.32
C SER A 554 -24.94 -11.42 26.02
N ALA A 555 -24.58 -11.30 27.30
CA ALA A 555 -24.18 -12.44 28.11
C ALA A 555 -25.39 -13.33 28.41
N GLN A 556 -25.20 -14.65 28.28
CA GLN A 556 -26.17 -15.67 28.65
C GLN A 556 -25.85 -16.26 30.02
#